data_AF-A0A536R595-F1
#
_entry.id   AF-A0A536R595-F1
#
_cell.length_a   1.000
_cell.length_b   1.000
_cell.length_c   1.000
_cell.angle_alpha   90.00
_cell.angle_beta   90.00
_cell.angle_gamma   90.00
#
_symmetry.space_group_name_H-M   'P 1'
#
loop_
_entity.id
_entity.type
_entity.pdbx_description
1 polymer ?
#
loop_
_entity_poly.entity_id
_entity_poly.type
_entity_poly.pdbx_seq_one_letter_code
_entity_poly.pdbx_strand_id
1 'polypeptide(L)'
;MSTPGLTRLRGRRSSLSRRAGAWSVTTATSAFAPTRRGNVPEPELAVLSNHAGEVVAYAVGNGMSSHSIERENPHYLPQAKVYDRSCSIGPAAVLASVVDPLRSEVRMTIERSGEQIFSGKSSVSELVRDPAELTRVLHSAYPLPVGAWLLTGTCPRRPSQRGPGT
;
A
#
# COMPACT_ATOMS: atom_id res chain seq x y z
N MET A 1 13.80 -8.13 35.87
CA MET A 1 13.06 -7.10 35.10
C MET A 1 12.96 -7.61 33.67
N SER A 2 11.80 -8.14 33.28
CA SER A 2 11.57 -8.73 31.95
C SER A 2 10.64 -7.84 31.14
N THR A 3 11.10 -7.40 29.98
CA THR A 3 10.34 -6.63 28.99
C THR A 3 9.24 -7.52 28.38
N PRO A 4 7.97 -7.09 28.31
CA PRO A 4 6.93 -7.90 27.68
C PRO A 4 7.09 -7.84 26.16
N GLY A 5 7.26 -9.01 25.54
CA GLY A 5 7.30 -9.16 24.09
C GLY A 5 5.96 -8.83 23.46
N LEU A 6 5.98 -8.06 22.36
CA LEU A 6 4.82 -7.86 21.49
C LEU A 6 4.42 -9.22 20.90
N THR A 7 3.38 -9.84 21.46
CA THR A 7 2.69 -10.96 20.84
C THR A 7 1.98 -10.45 19.59
N ARG A 8 2.62 -10.56 18.42
CA ARG A 8 1.97 -10.34 17.11
C ARG A 8 0.76 -11.27 17.05
N LEU A 9 -0.43 -10.69 16.84
CA LEU A 9 -1.71 -11.38 16.77
C LEU A 9 -1.73 -12.44 15.64
N ARG A 10 -1.26 -13.65 15.94
CA ARG A 10 -1.45 -14.84 15.11
C ARG A 10 -2.92 -15.27 15.24
N GLY A 11 -3.74 -15.02 14.20
CA GLY A 11 -5.10 -15.57 14.16
C GLY A 11 -6.12 -14.91 13.22
N ARG A 12 -6.00 -13.60 12.91
CA ARG A 12 -6.94 -12.94 11.98
C ARG A 12 -6.45 -13.04 10.54
N ARG A 13 -7.29 -13.48 9.58
CA ARG A 13 -6.96 -13.50 8.14
C ARG A 13 -6.59 -12.08 7.66
N SER A 14 -5.53 -11.95 6.86
CA SER A 14 -5.22 -10.69 6.17
C SER A 14 -6.31 -10.38 5.16
N SER A 15 -6.77 -9.13 5.09
CA SER A 15 -7.56 -8.66 3.94
C SER A 15 -6.62 -8.52 2.73
N LEU A 16 -6.92 -9.25 1.66
CA LEU A 16 -6.19 -9.20 0.40
C LEU A 16 -7.13 -8.70 -0.69
N SER A 17 -6.69 -7.75 -1.50
CA SER A 17 -7.46 -7.23 -2.62
C SER A 17 -6.56 -7.03 -3.84
N ARG A 18 -7.08 -7.33 -5.02
CA ARG A 18 -6.37 -7.06 -6.27
C ARG A 18 -6.42 -5.56 -6.54
N ARG A 19 -5.26 -4.96 -6.85
CA ARG A 19 -5.17 -3.51 -7.07
C ARG A 19 -5.11 -3.12 -8.55
N ALA A 20 -4.26 -3.76 -9.33
CA ALA A 20 -4.03 -3.36 -10.72
C ALA A 20 -3.52 -4.53 -11.57
N GLY A 21 -3.83 -4.49 -12.87
CA GLY A 21 -3.05 -5.22 -13.87
C GLY A 21 -1.81 -4.39 -14.23
N ALA A 22 -0.75 -5.02 -14.75
CA ALA A 22 0.51 -4.33 -15.09
C ALA A 22 0.30 -3.10 -16.01
N TRP A 23 -0.71 -3.15 -16.89
CA TRP A 23 -1.06 -2.09 -17.84
C TRP A 23 -1.63 -0.83 -17.18
N SER A 24 -2.15 -0.90 -15.94
CA SER A 24 -2.71 0.24 -15.22
C SER A 24 -1.75 0.77 -14.14
N VAL A 25 -0.55 0.21 -14.02
CA VAL A 25 0.51 0.68 -13.12
C VAL A 25 1.33 1.75 -13.84
N THR A 26 1.51 2.88 -13.18
CA THR A 26 2.34 3.97 -13.70
C THR A 26 3.63 4.16 -12.89
N THR A 27 4.57 4.94 -13.41
CA THR A 27 5.79 5.28 -12.65
C THR A 27 5.48 6.35 -11.62
N ALA A 28 6.21 6.37 -10.49
CA ALA A 28 5.97 7.34 -9.40
C ALA A 28 6.04 8.82 -9.84
N THR A 29 6.66 9.12 -10.99
CA THR A 29 6.80 10.46 -11.57
C THR A 29 5.71 10.82 -12.57
N SER A 30 4.79 9.90 -12.88
CA SER A 30 3.72 10.14 -13.85
C SER A 30 2.48 10.73 -13.19
N ALA A 31 1.72 11.52 -13.96
CA ALA A 31 0.46 12.08 -13.48
C ALA A 31 -0.57 10.97 -13.21
N PHE A 32 -1.11 10.93 -12.00
CA PHE A 32 -2.22 10.07 -11.62
C PHE A 32 -3.50 10.43 -12.38
N ALA A 33 -4.44 9.49 -12.50
CA ALA A 33 -5.74 9.78 -13.11
C ALA A 33 -6.39 11.01 -12.44
N PRO A 34 -7.06 11.88 -13.23
CA PRO A 34 -7.61 13.13 -12.74
C PRO A 34 -8.45 12.86 -11.49
N THR A 35 -8.17 13.63 -10.44
CA THR A 35 -8.78 13.45 -9.12
C THR A 35 -10.28 13.66 -9.21
N ARG A 36 -11.04 12.59 -9.48
CA ARG A 36 -12.46 12.56 -9.15
C ARG A 36 -12.57 12.87 -7.66
N ARG A 37 -13.57 13.66 -7.27
CA ARG A 37 -13.80 14.03 -5.86
C ARG A 37 -13.77 12.74 -5.01
N GLY A 38 -12.84 12.66 -4.06
CA GLY A 38 -12.70 11.52 -3.14
C GLY A 38 -11.54 10.54 -3.42
N ASN A 39 -10.73 10.74 -4.46
CA ASN A 39 -9.53 9.93 -4.66
C ASN A 39 -8.42 10.31 -3.68
N VAL A 40 -7.85 9.32 -3.01
CA VAL A 40 -6.86 9.49 -1.94
C VAL A 40 -5.62 8.64 -2.24
N PRO A 41 -4.42 9.22 -2.21
CA PRO A 41 -3.18 8.44 -2.25
C PRO A 41 -2.99 7.65 -0.95
N GLU A 42 -2.54 6.41 -1.13
CA GLU A 42 -2.13 5.47 -0.08
C GLU A 42 -0.70 5.02 -0.38
N PRO A 43 0.32 5.74 0.13
CA PRO A 43 1.69 5.33 -0.06
C PRO A 43 2.01 4.15 0.85
N GLU A 44 2.59 3.11 0.26
CA GLU A 44 2.82 1.82 0.88
C GLU A 44 4.20 1.29 0.47
N LEU A 45 4.77 0.41 1.29
CA LEU A 45 5.92 -0.39 0.86
C LEU A 45 5.44 -1.37 -0.22
N ALA A 46 6.05 -1.30 -1.40
CA ALA A 46 5.84 -2.25 -2.48
C ALA A 46 6.87 -3.38 -2.39
N VAL A 47 6.43 -4.63 -2.51
CA VAL A 47 7.25 -5.84 -2.39
C VAL A 47 7.21 -6.60 -3.70
N LEU A 48 8.34 -6.72 -4.37
CA LEU A 48 8.50 -7.55 -5.56
C LEU A 48 8.73 -9.00 -5.13
N SER A 49 8.00 -9.92 -5.76
CA SER A 49 8.12 -11.36 -5.52
C SER A 49 8.55 -12.15 -6.76
N ASN A 50 9.24 -13.27 -6.54
CA ASN A 50 9.51 -14.26 -7.58
C ASN A 50 8.37 -15.29 -7.69
N HIS A 51 8.50 -16.24 -8.62
CA HIS A 51 7.52 -17.30 -8.84
C HIS A 51 7.34 -18.26 -7.67
N ALA A 52 8.27 -18.29 -6.71
CA ALA A 52 8.18 -19.10 -5.49
C ALA A 52 7.55 -18.34 -4.31
N GLY A 53 7.14 -17.08 -4.53
CA GLY A 53 6.59 -16.22 -3.47
C GLY A 53 7.64 -15.66 -2.52
N GLU A 54 8.92 -15.69 -2.90
CA GLU A 54 10.03 -15.10 -2.13
C GLU A 54 10.18 -13.63 -2.49
N VAL A 55 10.62 -12.83 -1.51
CA VAL A 55 10.81 -11.38 -1.68
C VAL A 55 12.15 -11.10 -2.39
N VAL A 56 12.09 -10.36 -3.49
CA VAL A 56 13.26 -10.03 -4.33
C VAL A 56 13.72 -8.58 -4.11
N ALA A 57 12.77 -7.66 -4.02
CA ALA A 57 13.07 -6.23 -3.91
C ALA A 57 11.94 -5.46 -3.22
N TYR A 58 12.27 -4.26 -2.77
CA TYR A 58 11.33 -3.28 -2.22
C TYR A 58 11.32 -2.02 -3.06
N ALA A 59 10.18 -1.35 -3.15
CA ALA A 59 10.04 -0.05 -3.76
C ALA A 59 8.99 0.79 -3.01
N VAL A 60 8.88 2.06 -3.38
CA VAL A 60 7.73 2.88 -2.96
C VAL A 60 6.58 2.57 -3.91
N GLY A 61 5.42 2.26 -3.33
CA GLY A 61 4.16 2.14 -4.07
C GLY A 61 3.18 3.21 -3.62
N ASN A 62 2.34 3.67 -4.54
CA ASN A 62 1.15 4.44 -4.19
C ASN A 62 -0.07 3.75 -4.81
N GLY A 63 -0.98 3.30 -3.94
CA GLY A 63 -2.23 2.70 -4.33
C GLY A 63 -3.40 3.66 -4.09
N MET A 64 -3.76 4.45 -5.09
CA MET A 64 -4.90 5.35 -4.99
C MET A 64 -6.20 4.59 -4.70
N SER A 65 -7.00 5.09 -3.76
CA SER A 65 -8.34 4.58 -3.44
C SER A 65 -9.39 5.68 -3.63
N SER A 66 -10.53 5.33 -4.23
CA SER A 66 -11.68 6.23 -4.34
C SER A 66 -12.60 6.05 -3.13
N HIS A 67 -12.52 6.97 -2.17
CA HIS A 67 -13.35 6.89 -0.97
C HIS A 67 -14.82 7.22 -1.21
N SER A 68 -15.15 7.98 -2.26
CA SER A 68 -16.55 8.22 -2.62
C SER A 68 -17.22 6.88 -2.96
N ILE A 69 -16.60 6.10 -3.85
CA ILE A 69 -17.10 4.79 -4.26
C ILE A 69 -17.04 3.78 -3.10
N GLU A 70 -15.95 3.75 -2.33
CA GLU A 70 -15.79 2.81 -1.21
C GLU A 70 -16.84 3.04 -0.10
N ARG A 71 -17.23 4.30 0.16
CA ARG A 71 -18.21 4.65 1.19
C ARG A 71 -19.65 4.43 0.74
N GLU A 72 -19.92 4.47 -0.57
CA GLU A 72 -21.25 4.20 -1.11
C GLU A 72 -21.68 2.75 -0.85
N ASN A 73 -20.80 1.78 -1.11
CA ASN A 73 -21.10 0.38 -0.86
C ASN A 73 -19.81 -0.45 -0.73
N PRO A 74 -19.66 -1.30 0.31
CA PRO A 74 -18.53 -2.23 0.43
C PRO A 74 -18.34 -3.15 -0.79
N HIS A 75 -19.41 -3.48 -1.52
CA HIS A 75 -19.34 -4.28 -2.74
C HIS A 75 -18.60 -3.57 -3.89
N TYR A 76 -18.42 -2.24 -3.82
CA TYR A 76 -17.71 -1.47 -4.83
C TYR A 76 -16.21 -1.35 -4.58
N LEU A 77 -15.67 -2.06 -3.58
CA LEU A 77 -14.24 -2.07 -3.29
C LEU A 77 -13.36 -2.37 -4.53
N PRO A 78 -13.71 -3.32 -5.43
CA PRO A 78 -12.95 -3.51 -6.66
C PRO A 78 -12.92 -2.27 -7.55
N GLN A 79 -14.06 -1.60 -7.74
CA GLN A 79 -14.15 -0.37 -8.55
C GLN A 79 -13.44 0.81 -7.87
N ALA A 80 -13.44 0.85 -6.54
CA ALA A 80 -12.76 1.87 -5.77
C ALA A 80 -11.23 1.75 -5.80
N LYS A 81 -10.68 0.58 -6.13
CA LYS A 81 -9.23 0.31 -6.12
C LYS A 81 -8.64 0.05 -7.51
N VAL A 82 -9.44 -0.44 -8.46
CA VAL A 82 -9.01 -0.82 -9.81
C VAL A 82 -9.56 0.18 -10.83
N TYR A 83 -8.74 1.12 -11.27
CA TYR A 83 -9.04 2.05 -12.35
C TYR A 83 -7.73 2.50 -13.02
N ASP A 84 -7.84 3.18 -14.17
CA ASP A 84 -6.66 3.64 -14.90
C ASP A 84 -5.79 4.54 -14.00
N ARG A 85 -4.48 4.27 -13.99
CA ARG A 85 -3.47 4.97 -13.16
C ARG A 85 -3.81 5.03 -11.66
N SER A 86 -4.50 4.02 -11.13
CA SER A 86 -4.77 3.89 -9.68
C SER A 86 -3.57 3.40 -8.88
N CYS A 87 -2.55 2.84 -9.55
CA CYS A 87 -1.37 2.28 -8.90
C CYS A 87 -0.10 2.86 -9.51
N SER A 88 0.87 3.19 -8.68
CA SER A 88 2.22 3.52 -9.13
C SER A 88 3.28 2.85 -8.28
N ILE A 89 4.40 2.48 -8.90
CA ILE A 89 5.56 1.89 -8.23
C ILE A 89 6.82 2.57 -8.76
N GLY A 90 7.79 2.81 -7.87
CA GLY A 90 9.09 3.40 -8.22
C GLY A 90 9.42 4.61 -7.34
N PRO A 91 10.35 5.49 -7.77
CA PRO A 91 11.06 5.48 -9.05
C PRO A 91 12.13 4.40 -9.18
N ALA A 92 12.54 3.77 -8.07
CA ALA A 92 13.53 2.70 -8.04
C ALA A 92 13.08 1.55 -7.15
N ALA A 93 13.66 0.37 -7.40
CA ALA A 93 13.56 -0.78 -6.53
C ALA A 93 14.93 -1.08 -5.92
N VAL A 94 14.95 -1.48 -4.66
CA VAL A 94 16.16 -1.86 -3.92
C VAL A 94 16.07 -3.35 -3.61
N LEU A 95 17.15 -4.09 -3.86
CA LEU A 95 17.19 -5.53 -3.58
C LEU A 95 16.95 -5.81 -2.10
N ALA A 96 16.17 -6.84 -1.81
CA ALA A 96 15.86 -7.22 -0.43
C ALA A 96 17.09 -7.67 0.36
N SER A 97 18.15 -8.11 -0.32
CA SER A 97 19.41 -8.53 0.29
C SER A 97 20.24 -7.39 0.89
N VAL A 98 19.97 -6.13 0.52
CA VAL A 98 20.79 -4.97 0.94
C VAL A 98 20.06 -4.01 1.88
N VAL A 99 18.80 -4.29 2.22
CA VAL A 99 17.99 -3.41 3.06
C VAL A 99 17.13 -4.20 4.04
N ASP A 100 17.05 -3.72 5.28
CA ASP A 100 16.08 -4.17 6.27
C ASP A 100 14.80 -3.31 6.14
N PRO A 101 13.69 -3.86 5.63
CA PRO A 101 12.47 -3.08 5.42
C PRO A 101 11.87 -2.59 6.75
N LEU A 102 12.09 -3.29 7.87
CA LEU A 102 11.49 -2.93 9.16
C LEU A 102 12.07 -1.63 9.74
N ARG A 103 13.22 -1.19 9.26
CA ARG A 103 13.85 0.09 9.62
C ARG A 103 13.40 1.25 8.72
N SER A 104 12.55 0.98 7.74
CA SER A 104 12.11 1.97 6.76
C SER A 104 10.87 2.72 7.23
N GLU A 105 10.76 3.99 6.81
CA GLU A 105 9.59 4.86 7.05
C GLU A 105 8.98 5.27 5.71
N VAL A 106 7.66 5.16 5.59
CA VAL A 106 6.90 5.64 4.44
C VAL A 106 6.36 7.03 4.75
N ARG A 107 6.64 8.00 3.89
CA ARG A 107 6.21 9.41 4.04
C ARG A 107 5.29 9.82 2.91
N MET A 108 4.34 10.71 3.23
CA MET A 108 3.44 11.32 2.27
C MET A 108 3.34 12.81 2.51
N THR A 109 3.48 13.58 1.43
CA THR A 109 3.15 15.00 1.41
C THR A 109 2.16 15.24 0.27
N ILE A 110 1.17 16.11 0.51
CA ILE A 110 0.21 16.50 -0.53
C ILE A 110 0.17 18.00 -0.58
N GLU A 111 0.44 18.51 -1.76
CA GLU A 111 0.42 19.92 -2.07
C GLU A 111 -0.70 20.22 -3.06
N ARG A 112 -1.43 21.31 -2.82
CA ARG A 112 -2.45 21.82 -3.74
C ARG A 112 -2.27 23.32 -3.89
N SER A 113 -2.18 23.80 -5.12
CA SER A 113 -1.96 25.23 -5.40
C SER A 113 -0.73 25.82 -4.68
N GLY A 114 0.32 25.02 -4.49
CA GLY A 114 1.55 25.43 -3.79
C GLY A 114 1.49 25.37 -2.26
N GLU A 115 0.36 24.97 -1.67
CA GLU A 115 0.20 24.83 -0.22
C GLU A 115 0.22 23.36 0.20
N GLN A 116 1.00 23.03 1.25
CA GLN A 116 1.00 21.70 1.86
C GLN A 116 -0.28 21.49 2.68
N ILE A 117 -1.23 20.73 2.14
CA ILE A 117 -2.50 20.41 2.80
C ILE A 117 -2.45 19.16 3.67
N PHE A 118 -1.40 18.34 3.53
CA PHE A 118 -1.23 17.13 4.33
C PHE A 118 0.24 16.71 4.37
N SER A 119 0.70 16.26 5.54
CA SER A 119 1.95 15.54 5.73
C SER A 119 1.73 14.41 6.72
N GLY A 120 2.23 13.21 6.40
CA GLY A 120 2.06 12.02 7.22
C GLY A 120 3.19 11.03 7.02
N LYS A 121 3.42 10.18 8.03
CA LYS A 121 4.43 9.13 8.00
C LYS A 121 3.94 7.88 8.74
N SER A 122 4.46 6.72 8.36
CA SER A 122 4.26 5.46 9.07
C SER A 122 5.52 4.61 8.97
N SER A 123 5.82 3.87 10.04
CA SER A 123 6.97 2.97 10.05
C SER A 123 6.55 1.58 9.57
N VAL A 124 7.37 0.94 8.73
CA VAL A 124 7.12 -0.44 8.30
C VAL A 124 7.11 -1.40 9.50
N SER A 125 7.82 -1.08 10.58
CA SER A 125 7.79 -1.84 11.84
C SER A 125 6.40 -1.91 12.49
N GLU A 126 5.49 -0.99 12.16
CA GLU A 126 4.12 -0.95 12.68
C GLU A 126 3.20 -1.98 12.00
N LEU A 127 3.66 -2.64 10.93
CA LEU A 127 2.91 -3.72 10.30
C LEU A 127 2.66 -4.85 11.28
N VAL A 128 1.42 -5.32 11.32
CA VAL A 128 1.01 -6.48 12.13
C VAL A 128 1.77 -7.74 11.71
N ARG A 129 1.98 -7.91 10.39
CA ARG A 129 2.66 -9.05 9.78
C ARG A 129 3.89 -8.60 9.01
N ASP A 130 4.90 -9.46 9.00
CA ASP A 130 6.11 -9.20 8.23
C ASP A 130 5.81 -9.15 6.72
N PRO A 131 6.43 -8.25 5.93
CA PRO A 131 6.22 -8.20 4.48
C PRO A 131 6.45 -9.53 3.77
N ALA A 132 7.48 -10.30 4.15
CA ALA A 132 7.73 -11.62 3.56
C ALA A 132 6.67 -12.65 3.98
N GLU A 133 6.14 -12.54 5.20
CA GLU A 133 4.99 -13.35 5.62
C GLU A 133 3.73 -13.04 4.80
N LEU A 134 3.45 -11.76 4.55
CA LEU A 134 2.31 -11.34 3.72
C LEU A 134 2.42 -11.88 2.29
N THR A 135 3.60 -11.76 1.68
CA THR A 135 3.86 -12.29 0.33
C THR A 135 3.63 -13.79 0.27
N ARG A 136 4.13 -14.56 1.25
CA ARG A 136 3.94 -16.00 1.31
C ARG A 136 2.48 -16.40 1.47
N VAL A 137 1.75 -15.71 2.36
CA VAL A 137 0.31 -15.94 2.55
C VAL A 137 -0.46 -15.66 1.27
N LEU A 138 -0.17 -14.55 0.58
CA LEU A 138 -0.79 -14.25 -0.71
C LEU A 138 -0.46 -15.32 -1.74
N HIS A 139 0.81 -15.69 -1.90
CA HIS A 139 1.25 -16.70 -2.86
C HIS A 139 0.58 -18.06 -2.64
N SER A 140 0.39 -18.47 -1.37
CA SER A 140 -0.28 -19.73 -1.04
C SER A 140 -1.76 -19.78 -1.45
N ALA A 141 -2.44 -18.63 -1.48
CA ALA A 141 -3.83 -18.51 -1.90
C ALA A 141 -3.98 -18.21 -3.39
N TYR A 142 -2.98 -17.55 -3.98
CA TYR A 142 -2.94 -17.10 -5.36
C TYR A 142 -1.50 -17.15 -5.87
N PRO A 143 -1.10 -18.20 -6.61
CA PRO A 143 0.25 -18.32 -7.14
C PRO A 143 0.63 -17.07 -7.95
N LEU A 144 1.65 -16.36 -7.46
CA LEU A 144 2.09 -15.10 -8.03
C LEU A 144 2.99 -15.35 -9.26
N PRO A 145 2.73 -14.69 -10.39
CA PRO A 145 3.64 -14.74 -11.53
C PRO A 145 4.95 -14.01 -11.22
N VAL A 146 6.00 -14.31 -11.99
CA VAL A 146 7.25 -13.55 -11.96
C VAL A 146 6.95 -12.07 -12.20
N GLY A 147 7.48 -11.19 -11.35
CA GLY A 147 7.27 -9.74 -11.48
C GLY A 147 6.06 -9.20 -10.71
N ALA A 148 5.38 -10.03 -9.91
CA ALA A 148 4.25 -9.59 -9.11
C ALA A 148 4.68 -8.69 -7.94
N TRP A 149 3.97 -7.57 -7.78
CA TRP A 149 4.14 -6.63 -6.70
C TRP A 149 2.99 -6.70 -5.70
N LEU A 150 3.32 -6.72 -4.42
CA LEU A 150 2.39 -6.58 -3.30
C LEU A 150 2.55 -5.20 -2.67
N LEU A 151 1.44 -4.49 -2.42
CA LEU A 151 1.45 -3.31 -1.54
C LEU A 151 0.98 -3.75 -0.14
N THR A 152 1.74 -3.37 0.90
CA THR A 152 1.64 -3.97 2.24
C THR A 152 0.59 -3.36 3.16
N GLY A 153 -0.04 -2.26 2.79
CA GLY A 153 -1.02 -1.53 3.60
C GLY A 153 -0.41 -0.61 4.67
N THR A 154 0.87 -0.24 4.58
CA THR A 154 1.56 0.70 5.51
C THR A 154 1.13 2.17 5.39
N CYS A 155 -0.05 2.45 4.84
CA CYS A 155 -0.44 3.82 4.54
C CYS A 155 -0.51 4.67 5.83
N PRO A 156 0.10 5.87 5.86
CA PRO A 156 -0.11 6.83 6.93
C PRO A 156 -1.60 7.08 7.13
N ARG A 157 -2.09 6.92 8.36
CA ARG A 157 -3.48 7.24 8.67
C ARG A 157 -3.70 8.74 8.48
N ARG A 158 -4.65 9.10 7.62
CA ARG A 158 -5.18 10.46 7.61
C ARG A 158 -5.95 10.71 8.90
N PRO A 159 -5.97 11.96 9.40
CA PRO A 159 -6.99 12.34 10.37
C PRO A 159 -8.36 12.04 9.77
N SER A 160 -9.25 11.45 10.57
CA SER A 160 -10.62 11.23 10.15
C SER A 160 -11.19 12.58 9.74
N GLN A 161 -11.62 12.71 8.48
CA GLN A 161 -12.53 13.80 8.16
C GLN A 161 -13.82 13.47 8.91
N ARG A 162 -14.01 14.10 10.08
CA ARG A 162 -15.35 14.24 10.64
C ARG A 162 -16.18 14.87 9.52
N GLY A 163 -17.22 14.18 9.07
CA GLY A 163 -18.23 14.84 8.25
C GLY A 163 -18.74 16.08 8.99
N PRO A 164 -19.21 17.11 8.28
CA PRO A 164 -19.92 18.19 8.94
C PRO A 164 -21.04 17.55 9.76
N GLY A 165 -21.05 17.83 11.06
CA GLY A 165 -22.05 17.29 11.97
C GLY A 165 -23.44 17.64 11.47
N THR A 166 -24.30 16.64 11.42
CA THR A 166 -25.72 16.80 11.71
C THR A 166 -25.91 16.78 13.22
#